data_AF-A0A1T4K316-F1
#
_entry.id   AF-A0A1T4K316-F1
#
_cell.length_a   1.000
_cell.length_b   1.000
_cell.length_c   1.000
_cell.angle_alpha   90.00
_cell.angle_beta   90.00
_cell.angle_gamma   90.00
#
_symmetry.space_group_name_H-M   'P 1'
#
loop_
_entity.id
_entity.type
_entity.pdbx_description
1 polymer ?
#
loop_
_entity_poly.entity_id
_entity_poly.type
_entity_poly.pdbx_seq_one_letter_code
_entity_poly.pdbx_strand_id
1 'polypeptide(L)'
;MPEKNLAAENMLRRHLANPFLVLSLPVDAGIEQIERQGQKILMMLAAGMSESASYETPLGTRSLSEELVREAIAELRDPDRRLIHEWWARAWRKP
;
A
#
# COMPACT_ATOMS: atom_id res chain seq x y z
N MET A 1 -29.01 -10.95 6.10
CA MET A 1 -27.96 -10.03 6.58
C MET A 1 -26.74 -10.02 5.64
N PRO A 2 -26.81 -9.49 4.41
CA PRO A 2 -25.65 -9.45 3.50
C PRO A 2 -24.80 -8.15 3.61
N GLU A 3 -25.40 -7.00 3.95
CA GLU A 3 -24.72 -5.70 3.88
C GLU A 3 -23.56 -5.54 4.88
N LYS A 4 -23.70 -6.07 6.09
CA LYS A 4 -22.65 -5.99 7.12
C LYS A 4 -21.37 -6.73 6.71
N ASN A 5 -21.49 -7.80 5.94
CA ASN A 5 -20.34 -8.57 5.48
C ASN A 5 -19.54 -7.80 4.41
N LEU A 6 -20.24 -7.18 3.46
CA LEU A 6 -19.63 -6.38 2.40
C LEU A 6 -18.89 -5.16 2.95
N ALA A 7 -19.45 -4.47 3.95
CA ALA A 7 -18.80 -3.32 4.57
C ALA A 7 -17.48 -3.69 5.27
N ALA A 8 -17.47 -4.81 6.01
CA ALA A 8 -16.29 -5.32 6.68
C ALA A 8 -15.21 -5.77 5.68
N GLU A 9 -15.60 -6.48 4.61
CA GLU A 9 -14.69 -6.88 3.54
C GLU A 9 -14.05 -5.67 2.83
N ASN A 10 -14.86 -4.65 2.53
CA ASN A 10 -14.35 -3.42 1.91
C ASN A 10 -13.40 -2.67 2.83
N MET A 11 -13.72 -2.58 4.12
CA MET A 11 -12.84 -1.97 5.11
C MET A 11 -11.52 -2.73 5.22
N LEU A 12 -11.56 -4.07 5.28
CA LEU A 12 -10.36 -4.89 5.30
C LEU A 12 -9.50 -4.70 4.04
N ARG A 13 -10.13 -4.68 2.86
CA ARG A 13 -9.43 -4.43 1.58
C ARG A 13 -8.68 -3.10 1.59
N ARG A 14 -9.30 -2.03 2.09
CA ARG A 14 -8.65 -0.70 2.22
C ARG A 14 -7.43 -0.73 3.13
N HIS A 15 -7.53 -1.42 4.26
CA HIS A 15 -6.41 -1.54 5.19
C HIS A 15 -5.27 -2.39 4.61
N LEU A 16 -5.57 -3.47 3.89
CA LEU A 16 -4.54 -4.27 3.23
C LEU A 16 -3.89 -3.53 2.05
N ALA A 17 -4.57 -2.55 1.46
CA ALA A 17 -4.01 -1.62 0.48
C ALA A 17 -3.25 -0.44 1.12
N ASN A 18 -2.76 -0.60 2.35
CA ASN A 18 -1.97 0.44 3.03
C ASN A 18 -0.75 0.85 2.16
N PRO A 19 -0.52 2.15 1.91
CA PRO A 19 0.56 2.63 1.05
C PRO A 19 1.96 2.13 1.40
N PHE A 20 2.26 1.93 2.70
CA PHE A 20 3.55 1.40 3.13
C PHE A 20 3.73 -0.08 2.76
N LEU A 21 2.65 -0.87 2.76
CA LEU A 21 2.68 -2.25 2.28
C LEU A 21 2.83 -2.30 0.75
N VAL A 22 2.02 -1.50 0.04
CA VAL A 22 2.04 -1.39 -1.42
C VAL A 22 3.44 -1.03 -1.93
N LEU A 23 4.10 -0.04 -1.31
CA LEU A 23 5.45 0.37 -1.68
C LEU A 23 6.56 -0.51 -1.06
N SER A 24 6.20 -1.43 -0.16
CA SER A 24 7.14 -2.25 0.61
C SER A 24 8.19 -1.41 1.35
N LEU A 25 7.73 -0.35 2.01
CA LEU A 25 8.55 0.59 2.76
C LEU A 25 8.26 0.52 4.26
N PRO A 26 9.24 0.87 5.11
CA PRO A 26 8.96 1.09 6.52
C PRO A 26 8.19 2.41 6.73
N VAL A 27 7.45 2.50 7.84
CA VAL A 27 6.57 3.66 8.15
C VAL A 27 7.34 4.96 8.38
N ASP A 28 8.62 4.87 8.72
CA ASP A 28 9.54 5.99 8.89
C ASP A 28 10.22 6.42 7.58
N ALA A 29 9.87 5.82 6.44
CA ALA A 29 10.42 6.20 5.14
C ALA A 29 10.14 7.68 4.83
N GLY A 30 11.20 8.41 4.45
CA GLY A 30 11.09 9.80 4.01
C GLY A 30 10.44 9.94 2.64
N ILE A 31 10.02 11.15 2.29
CA ILE A 31 9.38 11.46 1.00
C ILE A 31 10.27 11.05 -0.19
N GLU A 32 11.57 11.32 -0.14
CA GLU A 32 12.48 10.91 -1.23
C GLU A 32 12.53 9.39 -1.43
N GLN A 33 12.46 8.61 -0.35
CA GLN A 33 12.44 7.14 -0.43
C GLN A 33 11.13 6.65 -1.04
N ILE A 34 10.01 7.27 -0.66
CA ILE A 34 8.67 7.00 -1.20
C ILE A 34 8.66 7.24 -2.71
N GLU A 35 9.12 8.41 -3.16
CA GLU A 35 9.16 8.76 -4.58
C GLU A 35 10.02 7.80 -5.38
N ARG A 36 11.26 7.57 -4.93
CA ARG A 36 12.21 6.71 -5.63
C ARG A 36 11.68 5.28 -5.75
N GLN A 37 11.12 4.74 -4.67
CA GLN A 37 10.57 3.39 -4.67
C GLN A 37 9.32 3.28 -5.54
N GLY A 38 8.43 4.27 -5.46
CA GLY A 38 7.25 4.36 -6.32
C GLY A 38 7.60 4.40 -7.80
N GLN A 39 8.53 5.26 -8.20
CA GLN A 39 8.99 5.33 -9.59
C GLN A 39 9.65 4.04 -10.06
N LYS A 40 10.48 3.40 -9.22
CA LYS A 40 11.07 2.09 -9.52
C LYS A 40 9.99 1.05 -9.83
N ILE A 41 8.96 0.96 -8.97
CA ILE A 41 7.86 0.01 -9.16
C ILE A 41 7.10 0.30 -10.45
N LEU A 42 6.75 1.57 -10.71
CA LEU A 42 6.04 1.96 -11.92
C LEU A 42 6.82 1.61 -13.20
N MET A 43 8.14 1.80 -13.19
CA MET A 43 9.00 1.40 -14.32
C MET A 43 9.00 -0.11 -14.54
N MET A 44 9.04 -0.93 -13.47
CA MET A 44 8.95 -2.39 -13.60
C MET A 44 7.59 -2.83 -14.15
N LEU A 45 6.49 -2.23 -13.67
CA LEU A 45 5.14 -2.52 -14.16
C LEU A 45 4.99 -2.16 -15.64
N ALA A 46 5.44 -0.97 -16.05
CA ALA A 46 5.42 -0.52 -17.44
C ALA A 46 6.28 -1.39 -18.38
N ALA A 47 7.34 -2.03 -17.85
CA ALA A 47 8.18 -2.98 -18.59
C ALA A 47 7.53 -4.36 -18.79
N GLY A 48 6.26 -4.55 -18.37
CA GLY A 48 5.55 -5.82 -18.51
C GLY A 48 5.97 -6.87 -17.47
N MET A 49 6.68 -6.47 -16.41
CA MET A 49 7.02 -7.38 -15.29
C MET A 49 5.83 -7.54 -14.31
N SER A 50 4.62 -7.16 -14.73
CA SER A 50 3.41 -7.04 -13.92
C SER A 50 2.77 -8.37 -13.56
N GLU A 51 2.94 -9.43 -14.36
CA GLU A 51 2.30 -10.74 -14.12
C GLU A 51 2.70 -11.40 -12.79
N SER A 52 3.78 -10.95 -12.16
CA SER A 52 4.22 -11.38 -10.82
C SER A 52 4.34 -10.24 -9.81
N ALA A 53 4.04 -9.00 -10.21
CA ALA A 53 4.19 -7.85 -9.34
C ALA A 53 3.18 -7.93 -8.20
N SER A 54 3.70 -8.04 -6.99
CA SER A 54 2.90 -8.27 -5.80
C SER A 54 3.56 -7.67 -4.57
N TYR A 55 2.78 -7.53 -3.51
CA TYR A 55 3.23 -7.02 -2.23
C TYR A 55 2.69 -7.88 -1.07
N GLU A 56 3.47 -7.96 -0.01
CA GLU A 56 3.15 -8.75 1.18
C GLU A 56 2.17 -8.02 2.09
N THR A 57 1.20 -8.76 2.62
CA THR A 57 0.24 -8.25 3.59
C THR A 57 0.05 -9.23 4.75
N PRO A 58 -0.51 -8.77 5.88
CA PRO A 58 -0.91 -9.64 7.00
C PRO A 58 -1.67 -10.92 6.61
N LEU A 59 -2.40 -10.88 5.50
CA LEU A 59 -3.31 -11.93 5.06
C LEU A 59 -2.85 -12.56 3.73
N GLY A 60 -1.56 -12.46 3.43
CA GLY A 60 -0.92 -13.03 2.26
C GLY A 60 -0.60 -12.02 1.17
N THR A 61 0.03 -12.51 0.11
CA THR A 61 0.48 -11.72 -1.04
C THR A 61 -0.70 -11.18 -1.85
N ARG A 62 -0.59 -9.93 -2.33
CA ARG A 62 -1.60 -9.28 -3.17
C ARG A 62 -0.99 -8.73 -4.45
N SER A 63 -1.76 -8.72 -5.53
CA SER A 63 -1.33 -8.17 -6.82
C SER A 63 -1.15 -6.66 -6.75
N LEU A 64 -0.10 -6.19 -7.42
CA LEU A 64 0.26 -4.79 -7.53
C LEU A 64 -0.26 -4.25 -8.88
N SER A 65 -0.74 -3.00 -8.91
CA SER A 65 -1.13 -2.30 -10.14
C SER A 65 -0.53 -0.90 -10.15
N GLU A 66 -0.45 -0.28 -11.34
CA GLU A 66 0.08 1.08 -11.45
C GLU A 66 -0.78 2.09 -10.70
N GLU A 67 -2.11 1.95 -10.75
CA GLU A 67 -3.07 2.80 -10.07
C GLU A 67 -2.84 2.75 -8.56
N LEU A 68 -2.68 1.54 -8.01
CA LEU A 68 -2.44 1.33 -6.60
C LEU A 68 -1.14 1.99 -6.13
N VAL A 69 -0.09 1.92 -6.95
CA VAL A 69 1.21 2.54 -6.65
C VAL A 69 1.12 4.06 -6.72
N ARG A 70 0.44 4.63 -7.72
CA ARG A 70 0.23 6.08 -7.84
C ARG A 70 -0.60 6.62 -6.66
N GLU A 71 -1.65 5.91 -6.28
CA GLU A 71 -2.48 6.24 -5.12
C GLU A 71 -1.65 6.18 -3.83
N ALA A 72 -0.87 5.13 -3.63
CA ALA A 72 0.00 4.99 -2.47
C ALA A 72 1.02 6.15 -2.33
N ILE A 73 1.65 6.57 -3.44
CA ILE A 73 2.54 7.75 -3.43
C ILE A 73 1.75 9.01 -3.04
N ALA A 74 0.56 9.22 -3.62
CA ALA A 74 -0.26 10.39 -3.34
C ALA A 74 -0.73 10.46 -1.88
N GLU A 75 -1.14 9.33 -1.30
CA GLU A 75 -1.51 9.20 0.12
C GLU A 75 -0.36 9.58 1.06
N LEU A 76 0.87 9.15 0.74
CA LEU A 76 2.03 9.39 1.61
C LEU A 76 2.70 10.75 1.42
N ARG A 77 2.42 11.45 0.31
CA ARG A 77 2.86 12.85 0.10
C ARG A 77 2.13 13.83 1.01
N ASP A 78 0.88 13.55 1.31
CA ASP A 78 0.06 14.37 2.20
C ASP A 78 0.33 13.98 3.66
N PRO A 79 0.87 14.88 4.50
CA PRO A 79 1.22 14.56 5.88
C PRO A 79 0.03 14.10 6.72
N ASP A 80 -1.16 14.66 6.50
CA ASP A 80 -2.35 14.36 7.29
C ASP A 80 -2.89 12.97 6.93
N ARG A 81 -2.92 12.64 5.63
CA ARG A 81 -3.33 11.31 5.16
C ARG A 81 -2.32 10.24 5.57
N ARG A 82 -1.03 10.55 5.46
CA ARG A 82 0.07 9.66 5.88
C ARG A 82 -0.06 9.21 7.34
N LEU A 83 -0.44 10.11 8.24
CA LEU A 83 -0.59 9.82 9.68
C LEU A 83 -1.55 8.67 9.96
N ILE A 84 -2.66 8.57 9.22
CA ILE A 84 -3.65 7.49 9.35
C ILE A 84 -3.01 6.14 8.99
N HIS A 85 -2.25 6.11 7.90
CA HIS A 85 -1.59 4.90 7.42
C HIS A 85 -0.45 4.44 8.32
N GLU A 86 0.29 5.37 8.92
CA GLU A 86 1.33 5.05 9.91
C GLU A 86 0.76 4.37 11.15
N TRP A 87 -0.35 4.91 11.69
CA TRP A 87 -0.97 4.36 12.90
C TRP A 87 -1.38 2.89 12.70
N TRP A 88 -2.03 2.57 11.57
CA TRP A 88 -2.43 1.21 11.25
C TRP A 88 -1.23 0.28 11.00
N ALA A 89 -0.25 0.73 10.22
CA ALA A 89 0.91 -0.09 9.87
C ALA A 89 1.78 -0.40 11.12
N ARG A 90 1.90 0.55 12.06
CA ARG A 90 2.54 0.33 13.36
C ARG A 90 1.74 -0.61 14.27
N ALA A 91 0.41 -0.54 14.24
CA ALA A 91 -0.45 -1.42 15.03
C ALA A 91 -0.35 -2.88 14.60
N TRP A 92 -0.16 -3.14 13.30
CA TRP A 92 0.10 -4.48 12.78
C TRP A 92 1.54 -4.95 13.05
N ARG A 93 2.51 -4.06 12.87
CA ARG A 93 3.94 -4.37 12.98
C ARG A 93 4.44 -4.21 14.42
N LYS A 94 3.83 -4.92 15.38
CA LYS A 94 4.44 -5.15 16.70
C LYS A 94 5.49 -6.28 16.59
N PRO A 95 6.56 -6.24 17.41
CA PRO A 95 7.76 -7.08 17.27
C PRO A 95 7.48 -8.58 17.39
#